data_AF-A0A3N5KTW2-F1
#
_entry.id   AF-A0A3N5KTW2-F1
#
_cell.length_a   1.000
_cell.length_b   1.000
_cell.length_c   1.000
_cell.angle_alpha   90.00
_cell.angle_beta   90.00
_cell.angle_gamma   90.00
#
_symmetry.space_group_name_H-M   'P 1'
#
loop_
_entity.id
_entity.type
_entity.pdbx_description
1 polymer ?
#
loop_
_entity_poly.entity_id
_entity_poly.type
_entity_poly.pdbx_seq_one_letter_code
_entity_poly.pdbx_strand_id
1 'polypeptide(L)'
;MNSPKIGFVTCVHPFYDLPAVVKHRDEAVEELQKAGCEVIAAQIPRSSLDAIEIASLLRRSEVDVVLLFFCTWVAEDITLALARELMDIPMLIWALPYLDKDIPMPSPISGFTASGSN
;
A
#
# COMPACT_ATOMS: atom_id res chain seq x y z
N MET A 1 -9.99 -20.91 12.78
CA MET A 1 -9.29 -20.38 11.59
C MET A 1 -8.25 -19.39 12.10
N ASN A 2 -7.04 -19.40 11.55
CA ASN A 2 -6.02 -18.41 11.93
C ASN A 2 -6.44 -17.03 11.40
N SER A 3 -6.08 -15.97 12.13
CA SER A 3 -6.24 -14.59 11.69
C SER A 3 -5.42 -14.37 10.41
N PRO A 4 -5.99 -13.81 9.33
CA PRO A 4 -5.21 -13.50 8.13
C PRO A 4 -4.12 -12.47 8.44
N LYS A 5 -2.89 -12.74 7.99
CA LYS A 5 -1.75 -11.84 8.14
C LYS A 5 -1.60 -10.97 6.88
N ILE A 6 -1.78 -9.68 7.05
CA ILE A 6 -1.75 -8.68 5.98
C ILE A 6 -0.42 -7.93 6.01
N GLY A 7 0.30 -7.96 4.89
CA GLY A 7 1.40 -7.02 4.64
C GLY A 7 0.85 -5.68 4.16
N PHE A 8 0.94 -4.64 4.98
CA PHE A 8 0.34 -3.34 4.67
C PHE A 8 1.41 -2.34 4.24
N VAL A 9 1.30 -1.81 3.02
CA VAL A 9 2.22 -0.82 2.45
C VAL A 9 1.45 0.44 2.10
N THR A 10 1.83 1.56 2.72
CA THR A 10 1.27 2.87 2.37
C THR A 10 1.99 3.45 1.17
N CYS A 11 1.27 3.70 0.08
CA CYS A 11 1.78 4.26 -1.16
C CYS A 11 1.52 5.76 -1.20
N VAL A 12 2.59 6.54 -1.07
CA VAL A 12 2.58 8.01 -0.99
C VAL A 12 3.76 8.55 -1.79
N HIS A 13 3.57 9.63 -2.54
CA HIS A 13 4.68 10.29 -3.21
C HIS A 13 5.54 11.02 -2.16
N PRO A 14 6.87 10.94 -2.22
CA PRO A 14 7.75 11.52 -1.19
C PRO A 14 7.51 12.99 -0.85
N PHE A 15 6.98 13.79 -1.78
CA PHE A 15 6.64 15.20 -1.55
C PHE A 15 5.36 15.43 -0.74
N TYR A 16 4.54 14.42 -0.50
CA TYR A 16 3.29 14.52 0.27
C TYR A 16 3.40 13.88 1.65
N ASP A 17 4.37 14.32 2.43
CA ASP A 17 4.46 13.96 3.86
C ASP A 17 3.49 14.83 4.68
N LEU A 18 2.20 14.51 4.56
CA LEU A 18 1.11 15.28 5.15
C LEU A 18 0.54 14.55 6.37
N PRO A 19 0.13 15.27 7.44
CA PRO A 19 -0.51 14.65 8.61
C PRO A 19 -1.73 13.77 8.27
N ALA A 20 -2.46 14.13 7.21
CA ALA A 20 -3.60 13.36 6.72
C ALA A 20 -3.20 11.94 6.27
N VAL A 21 -2.01 11.76 5.68
CA VAL A 21 -1.52 10.45 5.25
C VAL A 21 -1.34 9.54 6.46
N VAL A 22 -0.70 10.03 7.52
CA VAL A 22 -0.47 9.28 8.76
C VAL A 22 -1.81 8.91 9.39
N LYS A 23 -2.75 9.87 9.47
CA LYS A 23 -4.09 9.63 10.00
C LYS A 23 -4.81 8.51 9.24
N HIS A 24 -4.91 8.59 7.91
CA HIS A 24 -5.61 7.58 7.11
C HIS A 24 -4.93 6.21 7.17
N ARG A 25 -3.59 6.18 7.22
CA ARG A 25 -2.82 4.95 7.41
C ARG A 25 -3.17 4.29 8.75
N ASP A 26 -3.10 5.05 9.83
CA ASP A 26 -3.30 4.52 11.17
C ASP A 26 -4.76 4.04 11.37
N GLU A 27 -5.74 4.80 10.86
CA GLU A 27 -7.14 4.39 10.84
C GLU A 27 -7.35 3.09 10.04
N ALA A 28 -6.74 2.97 8.85
CA ALA A 28 -6.85 1.75 8.04
C ALA A 28 -6.25 0.53 8.75
N VAL A 29 -5.09 0.67 9.39
CA VAL A 29 -4.45 -0.40 10.16
C VAL A 29 -5.32 -0.79 11.37
N GLU A 30 -5.85 0.19 12.11
CA GLU A 30 -6.70 -0.05 13.26
C GLU A 30 -7.98 -0.79 12.88
N GLU A 31 -8.64 -0.40 11.78
CA GLU A 31 -9.87 -1.06 11.32
C GLU A 31 -9.61 -2.48 10.81
N LEU A 32 -8.48 -2.76 10.14
CA LEU A 32 -8.09 -4.13 9.77
C LEU A 32 -7.84 -5.00 11.00
N GLN A 33 -7.18 -4.45 12.01
CA GLN A 33 -6.95 -5.15 13.28
C GLN A 33 -8.26 -5.44 14.03
N LYS A 34 -9.18 -4.47 14.07
CA LYS A 34 -10.54 -4.67 14.64
C LYS A 34 -11.35 -5.72 13.88
N ALA A 35 -11.15 -5.83 12.57
CA ALA A 35 -11.72 -6.88 11.73
C ALA A 35 -11.10 -8.27 11.99
N GLY A 36 -10.09 -8.36 12.86
CA GLY A 36 -9.46 -9.60 13.27
C GLY A 36 -8.33 -10.05 12.36
N CYS A 37 -7.66 -9.13 11.66
CA CYS A 37 -6.44 -9.39 10.90
C CYS A 37 -5.17 -9.08 11.71
N GLU A 38 -4.12 -9.87 11.51
CA GLU A 38 -2.76 -9.50 11.91
C GLU A 38 -2.19 -8.57 10.84
N VAL A 39 -1.67 -7.40 11.23
CA VAL A 39 -1.20 -6.40 10.25
C VAL A 39 0.29 -6.13 10.45
N ILE A 40 1.09 -6.47 9.44
CA ILE A 40 2.50 -6.10 9.34
C ILE A 40 2.59 -4.80 8.54
N ALA A 41 2.48 -3.66 9.24
CA ALA A 41 2.57 -2.34 8.64
C ALA A 41 4.03 -1.98 8.34
N ALA A 42 4.38 -1.97 7.05
CA ALA A 42 5.71 -1.60 6.60
C ALA A 42 5.97 -0.08 6.75
N GLN A 43 7.24 0.30 6.63
CA GLN A 43 7.63 1.69 6.43
C GLN A 43 7.11 2.19 5.07
N ILE A 44 6.93 3.51 4.94
CA ILE A 44 6.50 4.12 3.68
C ILE A 44 7.69 4.13 2.71
N PRO A 45 7.64 3.43 1.56
CA PRO A 45 8.72 3.47 0.59
C PRO A 45 8.87 4.88 0.01
N ARG A 46 10.10 5.38 -0.04
CA ARG A 46 10.47 6.64 -0.70
C ARG A 46 11.21 6.42 -2.01
N SER A 47 11.62 5.18 -2.29
CA SER A 47 12.32 4.77 -3.50
C SER A 47 11.96 3.34 -3.92
N SER A 48 12.33 2.96 -5.14
CA SER A 48 12.24 1.56 -5.59
C SER A 48 13.17 0.62 -4.83
N LEU A 49 14.27 1.10 -4.23
CA LEU A 49 15.10 0.29 -3.34
C LEU A 49 14.37 -0.03 -2.04
N ASP A 50 13.73 0.98 -1.43
CA ASP A 50 12.91 0.79 -0.23
C ASP A 50 11.79 -0.22 -0.49
N ALA A 51 11.16 -0.15 -1.66
CA ALA A 51 10.13 -1.10 -2.09
C ALA A 51 10.65 -2.55 -2.11
N ILE A 52 11.87 -2.78 -2.63
CA ILE A 52 12.49 -4.11 -2.65
C ILE A 52 12.77 -4.60 -1.22
N GLU A 53 13.28 -3.74 -0.35
CA GLU A 53 13.56 -4.07 1.05
C GLU A 53 12.27 -4.41 1.82
N ILE A 54 11.22 -3.61 1.63
CA ILE A 54 9.89 -3.85 2.19
C ILE A 54 9.31 -5.16 1.67
N ALA A 55 9.40 -5.43 0.36
CA ALA A 55 8.92 -6.69 -0.20
C ALA A 55 9.65 -7.91 0.40
N SER A 56 10.96 -7.79 0.62
CA SER A 56 11.76 -8.81 1.29
C SER A 56 11.32 -9.04 2.75
N LEU A 57 10.99 -7.98 3.48
CA LEU A 57 10.43 -8.07 4.84
C LEU A 57 9.08 -8.79 4.83
N LEU A 58 8.17 -8.41 3.93
CA LEU A 58 6.82 -8.99 3.84
C LEU A 58 6.87 -10.48 3.47
N ARG A 59 7.72 -10.87 2.50
CA ARG A 59 7.97 -12.28 2.17
C ARG A 59 8.45 -13.08 3.39
N ARG A 60 9.44 -12.56 4.12
CA ARG A 60 9.98 -13.20 5.32
C ARG A 60 8.98 -13.27 6.48
N SER A 61 7.98 -12.40 6.47
CA SER A 61 6.92 -12.38 7.49
C SER A 61 5.80 -13.37 7.20
N GLU A 62 5.85 -14.06 6.05
CA GLU A 62 4.86 -15.04 5.60
C GLU A 62 3.44 -14.47 5.64
N VAL A 63 3.26 -13.30 5.01
CA VAL A 63 1.94 -12.66 4.88
C VAL A 63 1.06 -13.42 3.89
N ASP A 64 -0.24 -13.50 4.19
CA ASP A 64 -1.23 -14.18 3.35
C ASP A 64 -1.66 -13.31 2.15
N VAL A 65 -1.62 -11.99 2.33
CA VAL A 65 -2.01 -10.98 1.33
C VAL A 65 -1.23 -9.70 1.55
N VAL A 66 -0.89 -9.02 0.46
CA VAL A 66 -0.32 -7.66 0.48
C VAL A 66 -1.42 -6.66 0.15
N LEU A 67 -1.54 -5.60 0.95
CA LEU A 67 -2.43 -4.48 0.71
C LEU A 67 -1.59 -3.24 0.41
N LEU A 68 -1.71 -2.75 -0.83
CA LEU A 68 -1.15 -1.47 -1.26
C LEU A 68 -2.19 -0.37 -1.05
N PHE A 69 -1.94 0.50 -0.07
CA PHE A 69 -2.86 1.55 0.35
C PHE A 69 -2.42 2.91 -0.20
N PHE A 70 -3.10 3.38 -1.25
CA PHE A 70 -2.77 4.60 -1.96
C PHE A 70 -3.49 5.80 -1.34
N CYS A 71 -2.74 6.60 -0.58
CA CYS A 71 -3.22 7.84 0.01
C CYS A 71 -3.04 9.04 -0.94
N THR A 72 -2.00 9.02 -1.77
CA THR A 72 -1.71 10.05 -2.77
C THR A 72 -1.22 9.39 -4.06
N TRP A 73 -0.96 10.20 -5.09
CA TRP A 73 -0.13 9.72 -6.21
C TRP A 73 1.19 9.17 -5.65
N VAL A 74 1.80 8.21 -6.34
CA VAL A 74 3.10 7.62 -5.98
C VAL A 74 3.92 7.45 -7.26
N ALA A 75 5.24 7.53 -7.14
CA ALA A 75 6.12 7.27 -8.27
C ALA A 75 5.91 5.84 -8.78
N GLU A 76 5.82 5.69 -10.11
CA GLU A 76 5.48 4.42 -10.76
C GLU A 76 6.52 3.32 -10.45
N ASP A 77 7.80 3.68 -10.39
CA ASP A 77 8.90 2.75 -10.13
C ASP A 77 8.78 2.06 -8.76
N ILE A 78 8.30 2.76 -7.73
CA ILE A 78 8.00 2.20 -6.41
C ILE A 78 6.92 1.12 -6.52
N THR A 79 5.82 1.42 -7.22
CA THR A 79 4.68 0.51 -7.34
C THR A 79 5.04 -0.71 -8.19
N LEU A 80 5.76 -0.51 -9.30
CA LEU A 80 6.25 -1.60 -10.15
C LEU A 80 7.26 -2.50 -9.41
N ALA A 81 8.14 -1.92 -8.58
CA ALA A 81 9.04 -2.70 -7.74
C ALA A 81 8.26 -3.56 -6.74
N LEU A 82 7.28 -2.99 -6.01
CA LEU A 82 6.42 -3.76 -5.11
C LEU A 82 5.67 -4.87 -5.84
N ALA A 83 5.05 -4.58 -6.98
CA ALA A 83 4.31 -5.55 -7.79
C ALA A 83 5.20 -6.70 -8.26
N ARG A 84 6.39 -6.40 -8.78
CA ARG A 84 7.35 -7.42 -9.24
C ARG A 84 7.86 -8.28 -8.08
N GLU A 85 8.25 -7.66 -6.98
CA GLU A 85 8.82 -8.37 -5.83
C GLU A 85 7.77 -9.09 -4.98
N LEU A 86 6.46 -8.88 -5.20
CA LEU A 86 5.39 -9.52 -4.45
C LEU A 86 4.43 -10.30 -5.34
N MET A 87 4.82 -10.60 -6.59
CA MET A 87 3.96 -11.23 -7.60
C MET A 87 3.41 -12.61 -7.21
N ASP A 88 4.08 -13.31 -6.28
CA ASP A 88 3.67 -14.64 -5.80
C ASP A 88 2.70 -14.57 -4.61
N ILE A 89 2.39 -13.37 -4.10
CA ILE A 89 1.50 -13.15 -2.97
C ILE A 89 0.25 -12.41 -3.48
N PRO A 90 -0.97 -12.85 -3.10
CA PRO A 90 -2.19 -12.11 -3.43
C PRO A 90 -2.06 -10.63 -3.08
N MET A 91 -2.43 -9.76 -4.01
CA MET A 91 -2.31 -8.31 -3.85
C MET A 91 -3.69 -7.63 -3.94
N LEU A 92 -3.99 -6.82 -2.93
CA LEU A 92 -5.14 -5.93 -2.91
C LEU A 92 -4.67 -4.49 -3.09
N ILE A 93 -5.35 -3.75 -3.96
CA ILE A 93 -5.11 -2.33 -4.19
C ILE A 93 -6.28 -1.55 -3.60
N TRP A 94 -5.99 -0.65 -2.66
CA TRP A 94 -6.99 0.21 -2.03
C TRP A 94 -6.54 1.66 -2.16
N ALA A 95 -7.30 2.46 -2.92
CA ALA A 95 -7.04 3.88 -3.06
C ALA A 95 -8.11 4.72 -2.36
N LEU A 96 -7.67 5.81 -1.74
CA LEU A 96 -8.59 6.84 -1.29
C LEU A 96 -9.12 7.63 -2.50
N PRO A 97 -10.42 8.01 -2.51
CA PRO A 97 -10.95 8.88 -3.57
C PRO A 97 -10.38 10.30 -3.50
N TYR A 98 -9.98 10.73 -2.31
CA TYR A 98 -9.33 12.00 -2.00
C TYR A 98 -8.59 11.85 -0.66
N LEU A 99 -7.40 12.46 -0.54
CA LEU A 99 -6.69 12.53 0.75
C LEU A 99 -7.41 13.48 1.71
N ASP A 100 -7.81 14.62 1.18
CA ASP A 100 -8.56 15.68 1.85
C ASP A 100 -9.63 16.17 0.87
N LYS A 101 -10.83 16.47 1.38
CA LYS A 101 -11.94 16.99 0.56
C LYS A 101 -11.71 18.44 0.15
N ASP A 102 -10.92 19.17 0.93
CA ASP A 102 -10.74 20.60 0.79
C ASP A 102 -9.45 20.96 0.01
N ILE A 103 -8.54 19.99 -0.13
CA ILE A 103 -7.29 20.16 -0.88
C ILE A 103 -7.39 19.39 -2.20
N PRO A 104 -7.40 20.08 -3.36
CA PRO A 104 -7.38 19.40 -4.65
C PRO A 104 -6.06 18.67 -4.82
N MET A 105 -6.11 17.34 -4.66
CA MET A 105 -4.98 16.45 -4.84
C MET A 105 -5.18 15.60 -6.09
N PRO A 106 -4.11 15.29 -6.85
CA PRO A 106 -4.20 14.34 -7.94
C PRO A 106 -4.70 12.99 -7.39
N SER A 107 -5.57 12.33 -8.15
CA SER A 107 -6.11 11.02 -7.79
C SER A 107 -4.98 10.08 -7.39
N PRO A 108 -5.05 9.41 -6.22
CA PRO A 108 -3.98 8.52 -5.77
C PRO A 108 -3.66 7.41 -6.77
N ILE A 109 -4.69 7.02 -7.52
CA ILE A 109 -4.58 6.11 -8.66
C ILE A 109 -5.36 6.73 -9.82
N SER A 110 -4.70 6.92 -10.95
CA SER A 110 -5.33 7.29 -12.21
C SER A 110 -4.87 6.32 -13.29
N GLY A 111 -5.81 5.73 -14.04
CA GLY A 111 -5.46 4.92 -15.22
C GLY A 111 -5.05 3.48 -14.95
N PHE A 112 -5.76 2.73 -14.10
CA PHE A 112 -5.75 1.26 -14.23
C PHE A 112 -6.39 0.87 -15.56
N THR A 113 -5.62 0.84 -16.63
CA THR A 113 -5.98 0.10 -17.83
C THR A 113 -5.47 -1.32 -17.64
N ALA A 114 -6.36 -2.21 -17.20
CA ALA A 114 -6.09 -3.64 -17.29
C ALA A 114 -6.03 -4.02 -18.78
N SER A 115 -4.84 -4.21 -19.34
CA SER A 115 -4.70 -5.12 -20.48
C SER A 115 -4.57 -6.52 -19.89
N GLY A 116 -5.71 -7.18 -19.67
CA GLY A 116 -5.69 -8.60 -19.41
C GLY A 116 -5.04 -9.31 -20.60
N SER A 117 -3.91 -9.98 -20.36
CA SER A 117 -3.38 -11.00 -21.27
C SER A 117 -3.15 -12.26 -20.48
N ASN A 118 -4.09 -13.19 -20.68
CA ASN A 118 -4.12 -14.64 -20.45
C ASN A 118 -3.17 -15.27 -19.43
#